data_AF-A0A1G2YVS4-F1
#
_entry.id   AF-A0A1G2YVS4-F1
#
_cell.length_a   1.000
_cell.length_b   1.000
_cell.length_c   1.000
_cell.angle_alpha   90.00
_cell.angle_beta   90.00
_cell.angle_gamma   90.00
#
_symmetry.space_group_name_H-M   'P 1'
#
loop_
_entity.id
_entity.type
_entity.pdbx_description
1 polymer ?
#
loop_
_entity_poly.entity_id
_entity_poly.type
_entity_poly.pdbx_seq_one_letter_code
_entity_poly.pdbx_strand_id
1 'polypeptide(L)'
;MAKKPASDAEKTPASGKPSVPVDTRVIYCGDNLDQLKRLPDQCVDLVYIDPPFNSNHNYEVFWGETKEKRAFEDRHASTAAYIDFMRPRCVELAAKADGRYYRESETAPTNDGVSK
;
A
#
# COMPACT_ATOMS: atom_id res chain seq x y z
N MET A 1 34.69 45.74 10.38
CA MET A 1 33.55 45.23 9.60
C MET A 1 34.08 44.27 8.53
N ALA A 2 33.33 43.21 8.21
CA ALA A 2 33.66 42.08 7.32
C ALA A 2 34.66 41.06 7.90
N LYS A 3 34.47 39.74 7.78
CA LYS A 3 33.74 38.93 6.78
C LYS A 3 33.29 37.61 7.44
N LYS A 4 32.02 37.23 7.30
CA LYS A 4 31.47 35.92 7.75
C LYS A 4 31.76 34.87 6.67
N PRO A 5 32.28 33.67 6.97
CA PRO A 5 32.45 32.64 5.95
C PRO A 5 31.09 32.05 5.54
N ALA A 6 30.99 31.71 4.25
CA ALA A 6 29.80 31.23 3.59
C ALA A 6 29.34 29.89 4.18
N SER A 7 28.02 29.76 4.36
CA SER A 7 27.34 28.53 4.74
C SER A 7 27.48 27.48 3.64
N ASP A 8 27.86 26.26 4.04
CA ASP A 8 27.75 25.06 3.20
C ASP A 8 26.32 24.93 2.68
N ALA A 9 26.15 25.17 1.38
CA ALA A 9 24.88 24.96 0.71
C ALA A 9 24.65 23.46 0.58
N GLU A 10 23.72 22.97 1.39
CA GLU A 10 23.17 21.62 1.33
C GLU A 10 22.71 21.31 -0.10
N LYS A 11 23.27 20.27 -0.68
CA LYS A 11 23.05 19.84 -2.06
C LYS A 11 21.63 19.27 -2.17
N THR A 12 20.69 20.07 -2.64
CA THR A 12 19.31 19.65 -2.99
C THR A 12 19.37 18.36 -3.82
N PRO A 13 18.62 17.29 -3.46
CA PRO A 13 18.65 16.06 -4.23
C PRO A 13 18.10 16.34 -5.65
N ALA A 14 18.83 15.85 -6.64
CA ALA A 14 18.52 16.05 -8.05
C ALA A 14 17.13 15.50 -8.39
N SER A 15 16.37 16.25 -9.17
CA SER A 15 15.08 15.85 -9.75
C SER A 15 15.21 14.49 -10.44
N GLY A 16 14.34 13.55 -10.06
CA GLY A 16 14.29 12.19 -10.60
C GLY A 16 14.20 12.16 -12.13
N LYS A 17 14.74 11.08 -12.72
CA LYS A 17 14.63 10.80 -14.15
C LYS A 17 13.16 10.87 -14.58
N PRO A 18 12.83 11.41 -15.76
CA PRO A 18 11.46 11.39 -16.25
C PRO A 18 11.00 9.93 -16.35
N SER A 19 9.92 9.59 -15.67
CA SER A 19 9.29 8.27 -15.75
C SER A 19 8.85 8.00 -17.18
N VAL A 20 8.88 6.74 -17.59
CA VAL A 20 8.35 6.29 -18.88
C VAL A 20 6.90 6.77 -19.00
N PRO A 21 6.43 7.26 -20.16
CA PRO A 21 5.04 7.69 -20.32
C PRO A 21 4.11 6.48 -20.11
N VAL A 22 3.49 6.42 -18.93
CA VAL A 22 2.37 5.53 -18.62
C VAL A 22 1.09 6.34 -18.75
N ASP A 23 0.05 5.71 -19.28
CA ASP A 23 -1.26 6.35 -19.37
C ASP A 23 -1.84 6.54 -17.96
N THR A 24 -2.34 7.75 -17.71
CA THR A 24 -2.84 8.16 -16.39
C THR A 24 -4.37 8.16 -16.42
N ARG A 25 -5.01 7.93 -15.26
CA ARG A 25 -6.49 7.81 -15.13
C ARG A 25 -7.07 6.56 -15.79
N VAL A 26 -6.28 5.50 -15.85
CA VAL A 26 -6.71 4.17 -16.30
C VAL A 26 -7.11 3.34 -15.08
N ILE A 27 -8.21 2.60 -15.20
CA ILE A 27 -8.62 1.59 -14.22
C ILE A 27 -8.27 0.22 -14.80
N TYR A 28 -7.39 -0.50 -14.12
CA TYR A 28 -7.05 -1.88 -14.45
C TYR A 28 -7.92 -2.82 -13.60
N CYS A 29 -8.73 -3.65 -14.26
CA CYS A 29 -9.53 -4.67 -13.60
C CYS A 29 -8.82 -6.03 -13.63
N GLY A 30 -8.75 -6.73 -12.48
CA GLY A 30 -8.13 -8.05 -12.35
C GLY A 30 -7.27 -8.18 -11.10
N ASP A 31 -6.43 -9.22 -11.04
CA ASP A 31 -5.44 -9.37 -9.98
C ASP A 31 -4.35 -8.30 -10.13
N ASN A 32 -4.11 -7.53 -9.07
CA ASN A 32 -3.12 -6.47 -9.07
C ASN A 32 -1.69 -6.96 -9.34
N LEU A 33 -1.34 -8.19 -8.97
CA LEU A 33 0.02 -8.72 -9.16
C LEU A 33 0.33 -8.87 -10.65
N ASP A 34 -0.64 -9.31 -11.44
CA ASP A 34 -0.48 -9.46 -12.88
C ASP A 34 -0.44 -8.11 -13.61
N GLN A 35 -1.17 -7.11 -13.10
CA GLN A 35 -1.13 -5.75 -13.65
C GLN A 35 0.18 -5.05 -13.31
N LEU A 36 0.67 -5.16 -12.08
CA LEU A 36 1.92 -4.56 -11.65
C LEU A 36 3.12 -5.07 -12.47
N LYS A 37 3.17 -6.36 -12.79
CA LYS A 37 4.22 -6.95 -13.66
C LYS A 37 4.28 -6.36 -15.06
N ARG A 38 3.19 -5.76 -15.55
CA ARG A 38 3.12 -5.15 -16.89
C ARG A 38 3.57 -3.69 -16.90
N LEU A 39 3.67 -3.05 -15.73
CA LEU A 39 4.08 -1.66 -15.61
C LEU A 39 5.62 -1.55 -15.65
N PRO A 40 6.18 -0.50 -16.26
CA PRO A 40 7.62 -0.23 -16.21
C PRO A 40 8.09 0.02 -14.77
N ASP A 41 9.35 -0.27 -14.50
CA ASP A 41 9.96 0.09 -13.21
C ASP A 41 10.09 1.62 -13.07
N GLN A 42 10.07 2.09 -11.81
CA GLN A 42 10.19 3.52 -11.47
C GLN A 42 9.17 4.42 -12.22
N CYS A 43 7.95 3.93 -12.46
CA CYS A 43 6.90 4.67 -13.17
C CYS A 43 5.85 5.31 -12.26
N VAL A 44 5.94 5.11 -10.93
CA VAL A 44 4.97 5.60 -9.94
C VAL A 44 5.65 6.48 -8.90
N ASP A 45 5.08 7.66 -8.64
CA ASP A 45 5.62 8.58 -7.62
C ASP A 45 5.15 8.27 -6.18
N LEU A 46 3.96 7.69 -6.08
CA LEU A 46 3.24 7.44 -4.83
C LEU A 46 2.34 6.22 -4.96
N VAL A 47 2.45 5.30 -4.01
CA VAL A 47 1.55 4.16 -3.88
C VAL A 47 0.71 4.31 -2.61
N TYR A 48 -0.61 4.18 -2.76
CA TYR A 48 -1.54 3.98 -1.65
C TYR A 48 -2.23 2.63 -1.83
N ILE A 49 -2.22 1.80 -0.77
CA ILE A 49 -2.87 0.49 -0.76
C ILE A 49 -3.70 0.30 0.50
N ASP A 50 -4.88 -0.30 0.32
CA ASP A 50 -5.77 -0.77 1.39
C ASP A 50 -5.92 -2.29 1.24
N PRO A 51 -4.91 -3.08 1.69
CA PRO A 51 -4.97 -4.53 1.57
C PRO A 51 -5.92 -5.13 2.61
N PRO A 52 -6.38 -6.38 2.42
CA PRO A 52 -7.07 -7.10 3.49
C PRO A 52 -6.24 -7.04 4.78
N PHE A 53 -6.89 -6.73 5.91
CA PHE A 53 -6.19 -6.51 7.17
C PHE A 53 -5.80 -7.82 7.85
N ASN A 54 -6.50 -8.91 7.52
CA ASN A 54 -6.40 -10.19 8.20
C ASN A 54 -6.63 -10.04 9.72
N SER A 55 -7.57 -9.18 10.10
CA SER A 55 -7.90 -8.81 11.48
C SER A 55 -8.81 -9.83 12.18
N ASN A 56 -9.36 -10.78 11.42
CA ASN A 56 -10.34 -11.77 11.86
C ASN A 56 -11.70 -11.17 12.27
N HIS A 57 -11.99 -9.95 11.81
CA HIS A 57 -13.30 -9.34 11.92
C HIS A 57 -14.23 -9.78 10.78
N ASN A 58 -15.52 -9.95 11.10
CA ASN A 58 -16.57 -10.11 10.11
C ASN A 58 -17.13 -8.73 9.78
N TYR A 59 -16.79 -8.20 8.61
CA TYR A 59 -17.33 -6.93 8.14
C TYR A 59 -18.67 -7.19 7.46
N GLU A 60 -19.75 -6.80 8.14
CA GLU A 60 -21.11 -6.86 7.59
C GLU A 60 -21.48 -5.48 7.06
N VAL A 61 -21.72 -5.36 5.75
CA VAL A 61 -22.22 -4.12 5.15
C VAL A 61 -23.73 -4.20 4.98
N PHE A 62 -24.46 -3.30 5.63
CA PHE A 62 -25.91 -3.17 5.50
C PHE A 62 -26.25 -2.01 4.55
N TRP A 63 -26.80 -2.32 3.36
CA TRP A 63 -27.24 -1.31 2.39
C TRP A 63 -28.75 -1.04 2.52
N GLY A 64 -29.17 -0.26 3.51
CA GLY A 64 -30.57 0.19 3.62
C GLY A 64 -31.62 -0.95 3.63
N GLU A 65 -32.87 -0.62 3.26
CA GLU A 65 -34.06 -1.50 3.40
C GLU A 65 -34.03 -2.81 2.58
N THR A 66 -33.04 -2.99 1.69
CA THR A 66 -32.82 -4.21 0.94
C THR A 66 -31.69 -5.04 1.56
N LYS A 67 -32.07 -6.19 2.14
CA LYS A 67 -31.20 -7.20 2.76
C LYS A 67 -30.22 -7.88 1.78
N GLU A 68 -29.34 -7.15 1.11
CA GLU A 68 -28.11 -7.76 0.57
C GLU A 68 -27.04 -7.74 1.66
N LYS A 69 -26.93 -8.86 2.40
CA LYS A 69 -25.80 -9.09 3.30
C LYS A 69 -24.59 -9.47 2.45
N ARG A 70 -23.75 -8.48 2.12
CA ARG A 70 -22.39 -8.76 1.66
C ARG A 70 -21.50 -8.85 2.88
N ALA A 71 -21.13 -10.07 3.24
CA ALA A 71 -20.05 -10.33 4.17
C ALA A 71 -18.84 -10.72 3.32
N PHE A 72 -17.70 -10.08 3.55
CA PHE A 72 -16.42 -10.59 3.09
C PHE A 72 -15.65 -11.05 4.32
N GLU A 73 -15.06 -12.24 4.22
CA GLU A 73 -14.21 -12.76 5.27
C GLU A 73 -12.84 -12.12 5.11
N ASP A 74 -12.47 -11.21 6.01
CA ASP A 74 -11.10 -10.68 6.11
C ASP A 74 -10.19 -11.74 6.77
N ARG A 75 -10.06 -12.87 6.09
CA ARG A 75 -9.39 -14.05 6.61
C ARG A 75 -8.56 -14.73 5.54
N HIS A 76 -7.25 -14.69 5.73
CA HIS A 76 -6.36 -15.68 5.16
C HIS A 76 -6.30 -16.90 6.09
N ALA A 77 -6.01 -18.08 5.54
CA ALA A 77 -5.96 -19.32 6.31
C ALA A 77 -4.99 -19.25 7.52
N SER A 78 -3.95 -18.43 7.42
CA SER A 78 -2.99 -18.14 8.47
C SER A 78 -2.24 -16.83 8.19
N THR A 79 -1.51 -16.32 9.17
CA THR A 79 -0.56 -15.21 8.97
C THR A 79 0.45 -15.53 7.86
N ALA A 80 0.89 -16.78 7.76
CA ALA A 80 1.79 -17.21 6.68
C ALA A 80 1.12 -17.08 5.31
N ALA A 81 -0.14 -17.53 5.17
CA ALA A 81 -0.90 -17.38 3.93
C ALA A 81 -1.14 -15.92 3.55
N TYR A 82 -1.35 -15.03 4.53
CA TYR A 82 -1.43 -13.59 4.30
C TYR A 82 -0.11 -13.02 3.80
N ILE A 83 0.99 -13.38 4.44
CA ILE A 83 2.34 -12.96 4.03
C ILE A 83 2.67 -13.46 2.63
N ASP A 84 2.35 -14.71 2.30
CA ASP A 84 2.58 -15.28 0.97
C ASP A 84 1.73 -14.60 -0.10
N PHE A 85 0.54 -14.13 0.26
CA PHE A 85 -0.31 -13.31 -0.61
C PHE A 85 0.25 -11.89 -0.80
N MET A 86 0.66 -11.22 0.27
CA MET A 86 1.05 -9.80 0.24
C MET A 86 2.49 -9.57 -0.24
N ARG A 87 3.42 -10.45 0.13
CA ARG A 87 4.86 -10.30 -0.18
C ARG A 87 5.14 -10.08 -1.68
N PRO A 88 4.65 -10.90 -2.62
CA PRO A 88 4.95 -10.69 -4.04
C PRO A 88 4.42 -9.35 -4.55
N ARG A 89 3.27 -8.89 -4.04
CA ARG A 89 2.66 -7.60 -4.41
C ARG A 89 3.49 -6.43 -3.88
N CYS A 90 3.93 -6.49 -2.62
CA CYS A 90 4.80 -5.47 -2.05
C CYS A 90 6.13 -5.36 -2.80
N VAL A 91 6.71 -6.48 -3.26
CA VAL A 91 7.94 -6.48 -4.04
C VAL A 91 7.74 -5.80 -5.40
N GLU A 92 6.65 -6.10 -6.11
CA GLU A 92 6.35 -5.43 -7.37
C GLU A 92 6.08 -3.94 -7.15
N LEU A 93 5.29 -3.57 -6.13
CA LEU A 93 5.05 -2.17 -5.78
C LEU A 93 6.37 -1.43 -5.50
N ALA A 94 7.29 -2.06 -4.75
CA ALA A 94 8.62 -1.55 -4.46
C ALA A 94 9.44 -1.23 -5.72
N ALA A 95 9.28 -2.01 -6.79
CA ALA A 95 9.97 -1.80 -8.06
C ALA A 95 9.34 -0.66 -8.89
N LYS A 96 8.04 -0.40 -8.72
CA LYS A 96 7.35 0.66 -9.49
C LYS A 96 7.49 2.04 -8.87
N ALA A 97 7.58 2.14 -7.55
CA ALA A 97 7.60 3.43 -6.86
C ALA A 97 8.97 3.85 -6.32
N ASP A 98 9.23 5.15 -6.36
CA ASP A 98 10.46 5.80 -5.87
C ASP A 98 10.52 5.91 -4.33
N GLY A 99 10.03 4.90 -3.61
CA GLY A 99 10.20 4.78 -2.16
C GLY A 99 9.07 5.32 -1.29
N ARG A 100 8.02 5.94 -1.84
CA ARG A 100 6.88 6.48 -1.06
C ARG A 100 5.66 5.55 -1.09
N TYR A 101 5.34 4.98 0.08
CA TYR A 101 4.24 4.02 0.25
C TYR A 101 3.37 4.41 1.45
N TYR A 102 2.06 4.39 1.25
CA TYR A 102 1.07 4.43 2.31
C TYR A 102 0.26 3.13 2.27
N ARG A 103 0.10 2.51 3.43
CA ARG A 103 -0.68 1.29 3.60
C ARG A 103 -1.60 1.44 4.79
N GLU A 104 -2.88 1.15 4.59
CA GLU A 104 -3.83 1.05 5.68
C GLU A 104 -3.69 -0.30 6.40
N SER A 105 -3.83 -0.32 7.72
CA SER A 105 -3.72 -1.54 8.51
C SER A 105 -4.58 -1.46 9.76
N GLU A 106 -5.26 -2.55 10.09
CA GLU A 106 -6.00 -2.72 11.34
C GLU A 106 -5.24 -3.66 12.30
N THR A 107 -5.30 -3.38 13.60
CA THR A 107 -4.74 -4.26 14.63
C THR A 107 -5.80 -5.23 15.12
N ALA A 108 -5.52 -6.53 15.05
CA ALA A 108 -6.38 -7.53 15.69
C ALA A 108 -6.46 -7.26 17.21
N PRO A 109 -7.62 -7.45 17.85
CA PRO A 109 -7.75 -7.27 19.29
C PRO A 109 -6.81 -8.23 20.02
N THR A 110 -5.93 -7.69 20.87
CA THR A 110 -5.13 -8.50 21.78
C THR A 110 -6.08 -9.04 22.86
N ASN A 111 -6.21 -10.36 22.95
CA ASN A 111 -6.76 -11.00 24.16
C ASN A 111 -5.67 -10.93 25.24
N ASP A 112 -5.42 -9.72 25.75
CA ASP A 112 -4.63 -9.51 26.94
C ASP A 112 -5.50 -9.96 28.11
N GLY A 113 -5.43 -11.27 28.38
CA GLY A 113 -6.12 -11.96 29.47
C GLY A 113 -5.63 -11.52 30.85
N VAL A 114 -5.83 -10.25 31.18
CA VAL A 114 -5.81 -9.78 32.56
C VAL A 114 -7.23 -9.94 33.08
N SER A 115 -7.49 -11.11 33.65
CA SER A 115 -8.56 -11.30 34.62
C SER A 115 -8.47 -10.18 35.67
N LYS A 116 -9.49 -9.31 35.70
CA LYS A 116 -9.76 -8.45 36.85
C LYS A 116 -10.23 -9.28 38.03
#